data_AF-A0A7W3T5N7-F1
#
_entry.id   AF-A0A7W3T5N7-F1
#
_cell.length_a   1.000
_cell.length_b   1.000
_cell.length_c   1.000
_cell.angle_alpha   90.00
_cell.angle_beta   90.00
_cell.angle_gamma   90.00
#
_symmetry.space_group_name_H-M   'P 1'
#
loop_
_entity.id
_entity.type
_entity.pdbx_description
1 polymer ?
#
loop_
_entity_poly.entity_id
_entity_poly.type
_entity_poly.pdbx_seq_one_letter_code
_entity_poly.pdbx_strand_id
1 'polypeptide(L)' 'MLAVAARTFPGPGVRDRVIRERLGMSPTRYHQLLNALLDDPAALAHDPVTVNRLRRLRDLRRSDR' A
#
# COMPACT_ATOMS: atom_id res chain seq x y z
N MET A 1 -6.05 7.43 4.90
CA MET A 1 -5.18 6.68 3.94
C MET A 1 -4.52 5.47 4.59
N LEU A 2 -3.69 5.62 5.64
CA LEU A 2 -2.96 4.52 6.30
C LEU A 2 -3.83 3.40 6.93
N ALA A 3 -5.03 3.72 7.41
CA ALA A 3 -5.93 2.73 8.04
C ALA A 3 -6.40 1.61 7.09
N VAL A 4 -6.40 1.83 5.77
CA VAL A 4 -6.74 0.79 4.77
C VAL A 4 -5.52 -0.11 4.50
N ALA A 5 -4.30 0.43 4.55
CA ALA A 5 -3.08 -0.33 4.33
C ALA A 5 -2.76 -1.31 5.47
N ALA A 6 -3.16 -0.98 6.71
CA ALA A 6 -2.98 -1.85 7.87
C ALA A 6 -3.92 -3.07 7.91
N ARG A 7 -4.91 -3.14 7.01
CA ARG A 7 -5.92 -4.20 7.00
C ARG A 7 -5.52 -5.36 6.09
N THR A 8 -5.53 -6.57 6.63
CA THR A 8 -5.42 -7.80 5.85
C THR A 8 -6.76 -8.09 5.18
N PHE A 9 -6.76 -8.31 3.86
CA PHE A 9 -7.96 -8.59 3.09
C PHE A 9 -7.89 -10.02 2.52
N PRO A 10 -9.00 -10.77 2.48
CA PRO A 10 -9.04 -12.16 2.05
C PRO A 10 -8.80 -12.36 0.54
N GLY A 11 -8.74 -11.28 -0.25
CA GLY A 11 -8.37 -11.34 -1.66
C GLY A 11 -8.26 -9.96 -2.32
N PRO A 12 -7.59 -9.87 -3.49
CA PRO A 12 -7.38 -8.60 -4.20
C PRO A 12 -8.68 -7.90 -4.59
N GLY A 13 -9.73 -8.64 -4.99
CA GLY A 13 -11.03 -8.06 -5.34
C GLY A 13 -11.74 -7.36 -4.18
N VAL A 14 -11.66 -7.92 -2.97
CA VAL A 14 -12.26 -7.32 -1.76
C VAL A 14 -11.50 -6.04 -1.36
N ARG A 15 -10.15 -6.08 -1.46
CA ARG A 15 -9.31 -4.90 -1.20
C ARG A 15 -9.61 -3.78 -2.18
N ASP A 16 -9.71 -4.08 -3.47
CA ASP A 16 -9.94 -3.10 -4.54
C ASP A 16 -11.33 -2.44 -4.46
N ARG A 17 -12.33 -3.19 -4.00
CA ARG A 17 -13.66 -2.65 -3.71
C ARG A 17 -13.62 -1.71 -2.51
N VAL A 18 -12.97 -2.09 -1.42
CA VAL A 18 -12.83 -1.23 -0.22
C VAL A 18 -12.01 0.02 -0.50
N ILE A 19 -10.97 -0.05 -1.33
CA ILE A 19 -10.21 1.11 -1.79
C ILE A 19 -11.13 2.08 -2.55
N ARG A 20 -11.93 1.58 -3.49
CA ARG A 20 -12.90 2.41 -4.22
C ARG A 20 -13.94 3.04 -3.30
N GLU A 21 -14.56 2.24 -2.44
CA GLU A 21 -15.65 2.70 -1.57
C GLU A 21 -15.18 3.65 -0.46
N ARG A 22 -14.00 3.42 0.15
CA ARG A 22 -13.53 4.24 1.28
C ARG A 22 -12.64 5.41 0.90
N LEU A 23 -11.89 5.29 -0.19
CA LEU A 23 -10.93 6.32 -0.62
C LEU A 23 -11.41 7.08 -1.85
N GLY A 24 -12.47 6.62 -2.53
CA GLY A 24 -12.97 7.23 -3.77
C GLY A 24 -11.96 7.13 -4.92
N MET A 25 -10.96 6.25 -4.82
CA MET A 25 -9.85 6.15 -5.76
C MET A 25 -9.85 4.82 -6.49
N SER A 26 -9.33 4.81 -7.71
CA SER A 26 -9.09 3.56 -8.42
C SER A 26 -8.00 2.73 -7.70
N PRO A 27 -8.09 1.39 -7.72
CA PRO A 27 -7.08 0.52 -7.12
C PRO A 27 -5.67 0.77 -7.68
N THR A 28 -5.58 1.09 -8.97
CA THR A 28 -4.31 1.44 -9.62
C THR A 28 -3.72 2.72 -9.05
N ARG A 29 -4.53 3.78 -8.92
CA ARG A 29 -4.08 5.05 -8.33
C ARG A 29 -3.68 4.90 -6.87
N TYR A 30 -4.38 4.05 -6.12
CA TYR A 30 -4.00 3.69 -4.75
C TYR A 30 -2.63 3.02 -4.69
N HIS A 31 -2.38 2.01 -5.54
CA HIS A 31 -1.08 1.34 -5.57
C HIS A 31 0.05 2.27 -6.04
N GLN A 32 -0.22 3.17 -6.98
CA GLN A 32 0.75 4.20 -7.39
C GLN A 32 1.09 5.15 -6.24
N LEU A 33 0.08 5.69 -5.56
CA LEU A 33 0.28 6.59 -4.42
C LEU A 33 0.98 5.88 -3.26
N LEU A 34 0.61 4.63 -2.99
CA LEU A 34 1.27 3.80 -1.98
C LEU A 34 2.74 3.58 -2.33
N ASN A 35 3.06 3.27 -3.58
CA ASN A 35 4.44 3.13 -4.02
C ASN A 35 5.23 4.43 -3.88
N ALA A 36 4.63 5.58 -4.21
CA ALA A 36 5.25 6.88 -4.01
C ALA A 36 5.50 7.19 -2.52
N LEU A 37 4.53 6.92 -1.67
CA LEU A 37 4.66 7.05 -0.21
C LEU A 37 5.74 6.13 0.36
N LEU A 38 5.91 4.92 -0.17
CA LEU A 38 6.97 4.02 0.27
C LEU A 38 8.37 4.53 -0.07
N ASP A 39 8.48 5.39 -1.08
CA ASP A 39 9.73 6.02 -1.48
C ASP A 39 9.89 7.45 -0.89
N ASP A 40 8.90 7.94 -0.13
CA ASP A 40 8.89 9.25 0.52
C ASP A 40 9.59 9.21 1.90
N PRO A 41 10.64 10.03 2.13
CA PRO A 41 11.28 10.17 3.44
C PRO A 41 10.32 10.60 4.56
N ALA A 42 9.26 11.35 4.25
CA ALA A 42 8.26 11.78 5.24
C ALA A 42 7.43 10.60 5.76
N ALA A 43 7.17 9.58 4.93
CA ALA A 43 6.48 8.38 5.37
C ALA A 43 7.36 7.54 6.31
N LEU A 44 8.66 7.48 6.04
CA LEU A 44 9.65 6.86 6.93
C LEU A 44 9.74 7.58 8.29
N ALA A 45 9.64 8.91 8.31
CA ALA A 45 9.63 9.67 9.55
C ALA A 45 8.36 9.41 10.38
N HIS A 46 7.24 9.10 9.72
CA HIS A 46 5.95 8.94 10.38
C HIS A 46 5.69 7.51 10.89
N ASP A 47 6.07 6.48 10.13
CA ASP A 47 6.01 5.08 10.54
C ASP A 47 7.08 4.24 9.80
N PRO A 48 8.33 4.25 10.29
CA PRO A 48 9.45 3.60 9.60
C PRO A 48 9.29 2.07 9.54
N VAL A 49 8.65 1.46 10.53
CA VAL A 49 8.50 0.00 10.61
C VAL A 49 7.51 -0.51 9.57
N THR A 50 6.35 0.13 9.46
CA THR A 50 5.34 -0.23 8.46
C THR A 50 5.86 0.05 7.05
N VAL A 51 6.54 1.18 6.84
CA VAL A 51 7.09 1.53 5.52
C VAL A 51 8.18 0.54 5.09
N ASN A 52 9.14 0.20 5.95
CA ASN A 52 10.18 -0.76 5.61
C ASN A 52 9.63 -2.17 5.35
N ARG A 53 8.61 -2.61 6.12
CA ARG A 53 7.93 -3.89 5.87
C ARG A 53 7.26 -3.91 4.50
N LEU A 54 6.57 -2.84 4.13
CA LEU A 54 5.90 -2.72 2.84
C LEU A 54 6.89 -2.62 1.67
N ARG A 55 8.03 -1.92 1.85
CA ARG A 55 9.14 -1.91 0.87
C ARG A 55 9.67 -3.31 0.62
N ARG A 56 9.97 -4.07 1.68
CA ARG A 56 10.43 -5.48 1.56
C ARG A 56 9.42 -6.37 0.85
N LEU A 57 8.12 -6.22 1.12
CA LEU A 57 7.05 -6.96 0.42
C LEU A 57 6.89 -6.55 -1.05
N ARG A 58 7.29 -5.33 -1.43
CA ARG A 58 7.34 -4.88 -2.83
C ARG A 58 8.52 -5.53 -3.55
N ASP A 59 9.69 -5.53 -2.90
CA ASP A 59 10.92 -6.07 -3.49
C ASP A 59 10.81 -7.59 -3.70
N LEU A 60 10.24 -8.33 -2.73
CA LEU A 60 9.92 -9.75 -2.88
C LEU A 60 8.97 -10.04 -4.06
N ARG A 61 8.00 -9.16 -4.32
CA ARG A 61 7.08 -9.30 -5.46
C ARG A 61 7.69 -8.90 -6.80
N ARG A 62 8.74 -8.07 -6.79
CA ARG A 62 9.52 -7.73 -7.99
C ARG A 62 10.54 -8.81 -8.34
N SER A 63 11.13 -9.47 -7.34
CA SER A 63 12.09 -10.55 -7.57
C SER A 63 11.46 -11.84 -8.08
N ASP A 64 10.15 -12.01 -7.90
CA ASP A 64 9.38 -13.21 -8.30
C ASP A 64 8.84 -13.12 -9.75
N ARG A 65 9.32 -12.13 -10.52
CA ARG A 65 8.90 -11.86 -11.90
C ARG A 65 10.15 -11.76 -12.78
#